data_AF-A0A3L6RZ80-F1
#
_entry.id   AF-A0A3L6RZ80-F1
#
_cell.length_a   1.000
_cell.length_b   1.000
_cell.length_c   1.000
_cell.angle_alpha   90.00
_cell.angle_beta   90.00
_cell.angle_gamma   90.00
#
_symmetry.space_group_name_H-M   'P 1'
#
loop_
_entity.id
_entity.type
_entity.pdbx_description
1 polymer ?
#
loop_
_entity_poly.entity_id
_entity_poly.type
_entity_poly.pdbx_seq_one_letter_code
_entity_poly.pdbx_strand_id
1 'polypeptide(L)'
;MELFPDGIYVRLRSRVHGTYLHADEDGVGVSLRPRGGGGEVPSAAGVWRVHRVLRDGIHYVLLHGAAYGLYLALSTDEAAPPPQGCVGRRVVQRGFDHPELDAVMWRAVPVADGGGYVLLRHVYNGNLRANGRFCFWNNSGVSLDYYFGTRSTMRHWTVEVVPPMPQGAPPPELPHPTRPAFTEKPGGRSGFLFLQHDEPEKDGRRVIRHLRSDEPLNFGHTDVPFFSFYGRSVYNLRTQLGIRANQGNVFDTRMCVQAGLYGRLTPLVNDLPHIDELMNIVIFTAGAPALVIRVSPFGEVRYLKFSKWCYDDDVKGISTDENRNVTSNIGRSSQ
;
A
#
# COMPACT_ATOMS: atom_id res chain seq x y z
N MET A 1 -21.00 3.72 -6.89
CA MET A 1 -19.82 2.93 -7.27
C MET A 1 -19.01 3.54 -8.41
N GLU A 2 -19.48 4.61 -9.06
CA GLU A 2 -18.76 5.28 -10.17
C GLU A 2 -17.52 6.07 -9.73
N LEU A 3 -17.41 6.45 -8.45
CA LEU A 3 -16.30 7.27 -7.94
C LEU A 3 -14.99 6.49 -7.69
N PHE A 4 -15.06 5.16 -7.65
CA PHE A 4 -13.90 4.29 -7.41
C PHE A 4 -13.82 3.16 -8.47
N PRO A 5 -13.58 3.46 -9.76
CA PRO A 5 -13.22 2.44 -10.75
C PRO A 5 -11.98 1.64 -10.31
N ASP A 6 -11.89 0.35 -10.65
CA ASP A 6 -10.69 -0.42 -10.27
C ASP A 6 -9.46 0.12 -10.98
N GLY A 7 -8.33 0.16 -10.27
CA GLY A 7 -7.03 0.47 -10.83
C GLY A 7 -6.73 1.96 -11.04
N ILE A 8 -7.70 2.86 -10.90
CA ILE A 8 -7.47 4.30 -11.01
C ILE A 8 -6.73 4.84 -9.78
N TYR A 9 -6.02 5.94 -9.96
CA TYR A 9 -5.33 6.64 -8.88
C TYR A 9 -6.20 7.81 -8.41
N VAL A 10 -6.34 7.94 -7.09
CA VAL A 10 -7.16 8.97 -6.46
C VAL A 10 -6.44 9.62 -5.29
N ARG A 11 -6.89 10.81 -4.94
CA ARG A 11 -6.61 11.44 -3.65
C ARG A 11 -7.91 11.62 -2.89
N LEU A 12 -7.82 11.48 -1.58
CA LEU A 12 -8.94 11.69 -0.67
C LEU A 12 -8.77 13.03 0.01
N ARG A 13 -9.60 14.00 -0.37
CA ARG A 13 -9.58 15.34 0.20
C ARG A 13 -10.62 15.47 1.31
N SER A 14 -10.18 15.90 2.48
CA SER A 14 -11.04 16.18 3.61
C SER A 14 -11.92 17.41 3.32
N ARG A 15 -13.25 17.28 3.51
CA ARG A 15 -14.17 18.42 3.37
C ARG A 15 -13.90 19.53 4.37
N VAL A 16 -13.48 19.18 5.59
CA VAL A 16 -13.32 20.15 6.69
C VAL A 16 -12.02 20.95 6.58
N HIS A 17 -10.94 20.34 6.10
CA HIS A 17 -9.61 20.98 6.06
C HIS A 17 -9.12 21.29 4.64
N GLY A 18 -9.72 20.68 3.61
CA GLY A 18 -9.22 20.75 2.24
C GLY A 18 -7.85 20.08 2.04
N THR A 19 -7.31 19.42 3.07
CA THR A 19 -6.09 18.61 3.07
C THR A 19 -6.37 17.19 2.58
N TYR A 20 -5.31 16.45 2.28
CA TYR A 20 -5.37 15.13 1.65
C TYR A 20 -4.87 14.05 2.59
N LEU A 21 -5.41 12.84 2.43
CA LEU A 21 -4.94 11.64 3.11
C LEU A 21 -3.57 11.21 2.59
N HIS A 22 -2.58 11.13 3.48
CA HIS A 22 -1.20 10.77 3.16
C HIS A 22 -0.76 9.55 3.96
N ALA A 23 0.00 8.68 3.28
CA ALA A 23 0.89 7.71 3.88
C ALA A 23 2.06 8.42 4.58
N ASP A 24 2.27 8.13 5.86
CA ASP A 24 3.43 8.64 6.59
C ASP A 24 4.69 7.80 6.30
N GLU A 25 5.85 8.47 6.39
CA GLU A 25 7.16 7.86 6.12
C GLU A 25 7.58 6.85 7.18
N ASP A 26 6.91 6.82 8.34
CA ASP A 26 7.14 5.84 9.40
C ASP A 26 6.75 4.41 8.96
N GLY A 27 6.00 4.27 7.86
CA GLY A 27 5.51 2.99 7.33
C GLY A 27 4.26 2.46 8.03
N VAL A 28 3.70 3.21 8.99
CA VAL A 28 2.54 2.78 9.79
C VAL A 28 1.48 3.86 9.84
N GLY A 29 1.86 5.11 10.05
CA GLY A 29 0.97 6.25 10.21
C GLY A 29 0.24 6.64 8.93
N VAL A 30 -0.91 7.27 9.12
CA VAL A 30 -1.65 7.94 8.07
C VAL A 30 -2.08 9.30 8.61
N SER A 31 -1.79 10.35 7.86
CA SER A 31 -2.02 11.73 8.29
C SER A 31 -2.69 12.57 7.21
N LEU A 32 -3.23 13.72 7.59
CA LEU A 32 -3.69 14.74 6.68
C LEU A 32 -2.58 15.73 6.40
N ARG A 33 -2.28 15.95 5.12
CA ARG A 33 -1.31 16.95 4.69
C ARG A 33 -1.88 17.87 3.62
N PRO A 34 -1.42 19.12 3.52
CA PRO A 34 -1.71 19.94 2.35
C PRO A 34 -1.25 19.24 1.07
N ARG A 35 -1.72 19.70 -0.09
CA ARG A 35 -1.35 19.13 -1.40
C ARG A 35 0.17 19.00 -1.64
N GLY A 36 0.99 19.78 -0.92
CA GLY A 36 2.39 20.05 -1.26
C GLY A 36 2.50 21.21 -2.26
N GLY A 37 3.70 21.79 -2.40
CA GLY A 37 4.00 23.03 -3.13
C GLY A 37 3.47 23.10 -4.57
N GLY A 38 3.51 24.30 -5.18
CA GLY A 38 2.84 24.68 -6.44
C GLY A 38 3.16 23.87 -7.72
N GLY A 39 3.89 22.76 -7.62
CA GLY A 39 4.12 21.83 -8.73
C GLY A 39 2.84 21.10 -9.15
N GLU A 40 2.74 20.73 -10.42
CA GLU A 40 1.55 20.14 -11.01
C GLU A 40 1.26 18.73 -10.47
N VAL A 41 2.32 17.98 -10.12
CA VAL A 41 2.27 16.56 -9.74
C VAL A 41 2.09 16.35 -8.23
N PRO A 42 1.10 15.56 -7.78
CA PRO A 42 0.95 15.20 -6.37
C PRO A 42 2.08 14.31 -5.85
N SER A 43 2.45 14.47 -4.57
CA SER A 43 3.34 13.51 -3.88
C SER A 43 2.71 12.10 -3.87
N ALA A 44 3.50 11.07 -4.18
CA ALA A 44 3.05 9.68 -4.16
C ALA A 44 2.48 9.24 -2.80
N ALA A 45 2.94 9.86 -1.70
CA ALA A 45 2.41 9.61 -0.36
C ALA A 45 0.93 10.00 -0.23
N GLY A 46 0.46 10.99 -0.99
CA GLY A 46 -0.93 11.44 -0.98
C GLY A 46 -1.83 10.74 -1.99
N VAL A 47 -1.31 9.74 -2.72
CA VAL A 47 -2.05 9.08 -3.81
C VAL A 47 -2.29 7.61 -3.52
N TRP A 48 -3.51 7.18 -3.81
CA TRP A 48 -4.02 5.85 -3.53
C TRP A 48 -4.58 5.25 -4.80
N ARG A 49 -4.10 4.06 -5.17
CA ARG A 49 -4.66 3.25 -6.24
C ARG A 49 -5.86 2.49 -5.71
N VAL A 50 -6.96 2.55 -6.46
CA VAL A 50 -8.18 1.81 -6.13
C VAL A 50 -7.98 0.33 -6.43
N HIS A 51 -8.25 -0.52 -5.45
CA HIS A 51 -8.30 -1.98 -5.60
C HIS A 51 -9.70 -2.45 -5.18
N ARG A 52 -10.53 -2.88 -6.13
CA ARG A 52 -11.88 -3.39 -5.87
C ARG A 52 -11.87 -4.89 -5.63
N VAL A 53 -12.60 -5.33 -4.62
CA VAL A 53 -12.84 -6.74 -4.34
C VAL A 53 -14.34 -7.00 -4.09
N LEU A 54 -14.82 -8.18 -4.44
CA LEU A 54 -16.15 -8.68 -4.10
C LEU A 54 -16.01 -9.74 -3.00
N ARG A 55 -16.74 -9.56 -1.89
CA ARG A 55 -16.76 -10.48 -0.75
C ARG A 55 -18.20 -10.60 -0.26
N ASP A 56 -18.72 -11.81 -0.19
CA ASP A 56 -20.09 -12.09 0.27
C ASP A 56 -21.16 -11.21 -0.41
N GLY A 57 -21.01 -10.98 -1.72
CA GLY A 57 -21.92 -10.13 -2.50
C GLY A 57 -21.75 -8.61 -2.27
N ILE A 58 -20.80 -8.19 -1.42
CA ILE A 58 -20.51 -6.80 -1.11
C ILE A 58 -19.25 -6.34 -1.84
N HIS A 59 -19.36 -5.24 -2.57
CA HIS A 59 -18.21 -4.58 -3.18
C HIS A 59 -17.46 -3.72 -2.16
N TYR A 60 -16.18 -4.04 -1.99
CA TYR A 60 -15.24 -3.27 -1.18
C TYR A 60 -14.23 -2.55 -2.06
N VAL A 61 -13.72 -1.45 -1.50
CA VAL A 61 -12.65 -0.63 -2.03
C VAL A 61 -11.49 -0.71 -1.05
N LEU A 62 -10.37 -1.25 -1.52
CA LEU A 62 -9.08 -1.22 -0.84
C LEU A 62 -8.31 -0.02 -1.42
N LEU A 63 -7.73 0.79 -0.55
CA LEU A 63 -6.93 1.95 -0.95
C LEU A 63 -5.45 1.58 -0.86
N HIS A 64 -4.84 1.34 -2.00
CA HIS A 64 -3.47 0.86 -2.13
C HIS A 64 -2.50 2.04 -2.36
N GLY A 65 -1.68 2.37 -1.38
CA GLY A 65 -0.81 3.54 -1.38
C GLY A 65 0.27 3.48 -2.46
N ALA A 66 0.42 4.57 -3.22
CA ALA A 66 1.39 4.64 -4.32
C ALA A 66 2.85 4.81 -3.87
N ALA A 67 3.08 5.29 -2.64
CA ALA A 67 4.44 5.49 -2.10
C ALA A 67 5.12 4.18 -1.67
N TYR A 68 4.40 3.34 -0.93
CA TYR A 68 4.99 2.17 -0.24
C TYR A 68 4.32 0.84 -0.61
N GLY A 69 3.26 0.87 -1.44
CA GLY A 69 2.47 -0.33 -1.77
C GLY A 69 1.62 -0.86 -0.60
N LEU A 70 1.57 -0.15 0.53
CA LEU A 70 0.77 -0.51 1.70
C LEU A 70 -0.67 -0.04 1.53
N TYR A 71 -1.60 -0.73 2.17
CA TYR A 71 -3.03 -0.45 2.12
C TYR A 71 -3.48 0.39 3.31
N LEU A 72 -4.44 1.28 3.09
CA LEU A 72 -5.16 1.95 4.18
C LEU A 72 -5.93 0.89 4.98
N ALA A 73 -5.57 0.74 6.24
CA ALA A 73 -6.08 -0.30 7.10
C ALA A 73 -6.48 0.23 8.48
N LEU A 74 -7.22 -0.56 9.24
CA LEU A 74 -7.27 -0.39 10.68
C LEU A 74 -6.14 -1.15 11.37
N SER A 75 -5.66 -0.59 12.49
CA SER A 75 -4.74 -1.30 13.38
C SER A 75 -5.38 -2.61 13.85
N THR A 76 -4.68 -3.73 13.70
CA THR A 76 -5.10 -5.03 14.25
C THR A 76 -4.87 -5.11 15.76
N ASP A 77 -3.98 -4.27 16.28
CA ASP A 77 -3.87 -4.04 17.72
C ASP A 77 -5.03 -3.12 18.13
N GLU A 78 -6.04 -3.69 18.78
CA GLU A 78 -7.22 -2.98 19.27
C GLU A 78 -6.90 -2.06 20.45
N ALA A 79 -5.83 -2.35 21.20
CA ALA A 79 -5.37 -1.53 22.31
C ALA A 79 -4.53 -0.33 21.83
N ALA A 80 -4.05 -0.35 20.58
CA ALA A 80 -3.30 0.75 20.01
C ALA A 80 -4.15 2.04 19.99
N PRO A 81 -3.75 3.09 20.73
CA PRO A 81 -4.52 4.33 20.77
C PRO A 81 -4.51 5.00 19.39
N PRO A 82 -5.58 5.74 19.03
CA PRO A 82 -5.54 6.61 17.86
C PRO A 82 -4.48 7.71 18.06
N PRO A 83 -4.09 8.44 16.99
CA PRO A 83 -3.16 9.56 17.12
C PRO A 83 -3.61 10.54 18.20
N GLN A 84 -2.67 11.15 18.91
CA GLN A 84 -2.93 11.96 20.10
C GLN A 84 -4.03 13.02 19.83
N GLY A 85 -5.05 13.08 20.68
CA GLY A 85 -6.17 14.01 20.55
C GLY A 85 -7.23 13.59 19.52
N CYS A 86 -7.11 12.41 18.90
CA CYS A 86 -8.15 11.80 18.08
C CYS A 86 -9.03 10.87 18.92
N VAL A 87 -10.28 10.69 18.51
CA VAL A 87 -11.21 9.72 19.09
C VAL A 87 -11.47 8.61 18.08
N GLY A 88 -11.68 7.39 18.57
CA GLY A 88 -11.99 6.22 17.77
C GLY A 88 -10.80 5.28 17.57
N ARG A 89 -10.83 4.47 16.50
CA ARG A 89 -9.79 3.45 16.28
C ARG A 89 -8.65 3.98 15.42
N ARG A 90 -7.43 3.49 15.67
CA ARG A 90 -6.23 3.85 14.89
C ARG A 90 -6.34 3.32 13.46
N VAL A 91 -6.14 4.22 12.51
CA VAL A 91 -5.98 3.93 11.07
C VAL A 91 -4.49 3.90 10.77
N VAL A 92 -4.05 2.93 9.98
CA VAL A 92 -2.65 2.65 9.68
C VAL A 92 -2.45 2.28 8.21
N GLN A 93 -1.20 2.14 7.80
CA GLN A 93 -0.78 1.48 6.58
C GLN A 93 -0.42 0.02 6.88
N ARG A 94 -0.76 -0.92 6.00
CA ARG A 94 -0.42 -2.34 6.18
C ARG A 94 -0.26 -3.11 4.87
N GLY A 95 0.58 -4.13 4.86
CA GLY A 95 0.59 -5.14 3.79
C GLY A 95 -0.75 -5.88 3.68
N PHE A 96 -1.03 -6.41 2.49
CA PHE A 96 -2.21 -7.25 2.23
C PHE A 96 -1.79 -8.72 2.19
N ASP A 97 -1.79 -9.36 3.36
CA ASP A 97 -1.21 -10.69 3.55
C ASP A 97 -2.18 -11.86 3.33
N HIS A 98 -3.49 -11.61 3.42
CA HIS A 98 -4.52 -12.63 3.26
C HIS A 98 -5.74 -12.04 2.53
N PRO A 99 -6.40 -12.78 1.62
CA PRO A 99 -7.55 -12.29 0.85
C PRO A 99 -8.78 -11.93 1.70
N GLU A 100 -8.83 -12.44 2.93
CA GLU A 100 -9.88 -12.20 3.93
C GLU A 100 -9.48 -11.15 4.98
N LEU A 101 -8.43 -10.36 4.74
CA LEU A 101 -8.00 -9.33 5.68
C LEU A 101 -9.03 -8.18 5.73
N ASP A 102 -9.99 -8.28 6.62
CA ASP A 102 -11.06 -7.30 6.85
C ASP A 102 -10.53 -5.89 7.16
N ALA A 103 -9.35 -5.79 7.77
CA ALA A 103 -8.76 -4.53 8.20
C ALA A 103 -8.53 -3.53 7.06
N VAL A 104 -8.44 -3.98 5.80
CA VAL A 104 -8.26 -3.10 4.62
C VAL A 104 -9.56 -2.81 3.87
N MET A 105 -10.70 -3.31 4.35
CA MET A 105 -11.96 -3.31 3.60
C MET A 105 -12.81 -2.07 3.90
N TRP A 106 -12.94 -1.21 2.88
CA TRP A 106 -13.77 0.00 2.93
C TRP A 106 -14.92 -0.06 1.94
N ARG A 107 -15.99 0.68 2.24
CA ARG A 107 -17.14 0.90 1.37
C ARG A 107 -17.32 2.40 1.17
N ALA A 108 -17.36 2.82 -0.08
CA ALA A 108 -17.70 4.20 -0.42
C ALA A 108 -19.22 4.38 -0.42
N VAL A 109 -19.73 5.17 0.51
CA VAL A 109 -21.15 5.49 0.64
C VAL A 109 -21.36 6.97 0.27
N PRO A 110 -22.11 7.28 -0.80
CA PRO A 110 -22.41 8.67 -1.16
C PRO A 110 -23.16 9.39 -0.05
N VAL A 111 -22.83 10.66 0.17
CA VAL A 111 -23.58 11.55 1.06
C VAL A 111 -24.71 12.18 0.26
N ALA A 112 -25.95 12.01 0.73
CA ALA A 112 -27.15 12.57 0.09
C ALA A 112 -27.34 14.06 0.46
N ASP A 113 -26.35 14.91 0.19
CA ASP A 113 -26.38 16.35 0.43
C ASP A 113 -26.12 17.20 -0.83
N GLY A 114 -25.99 16.55 -2.00
CA GLY A 114 -25.72 17.21 -3.29
C GLY A 114 -24.29 17.72 -3.46
N GLY A 115 -23.41 17.59 -2.44
CA GLY A 115 -22.04 18.12 -2.46
C GLY A 115 -21.00 17.18 -3.07
N GLY A 116 -21.41 16.02 -3.62
CA GLY A 116 -20.50 15.04 -4.21
C GLY A 116 -19.56 14.36 -3.19
N TYR A 117 -19.89 14.41 -1.91
CA TYR A 117 -19.07 13.83 -0.85
C TYR A 117 -19.34 12.33 -0.67
N VAL A 118 -18.34 11.62 -0.15
CA VAL A 118 -18.45 10.21 0.23
C VAL A 118 -18.03 10.00 1.68
N LEU A 119 -18.65 9.01 2.31
CA LEU A 119 -18.17 8.36 3.52
C LEU A 119 -17.35 7.14 3.11
N LEU A 120 -16.19 6.94 3.73
CA LEU A 120 -15.47 5.68 3.66
C LEU A 120 -15.80 4.86 4.91
N ARG A 121 -16.74 3.92 4.75
CA ARG A 121 -17.23 3.06 5.83
C ARG A 121 -16.39 1.79 5.88
N HIS A 122 -15.81 1.50 7.04
CA HIS A 122 -15.10 0.25 7.29
C HIS A 122 -16.09 -0.91 7.50
N VAL A 123 -15.68 -2.15 7.23
CA VAL A 123 -16.51 -3.36 7.45
C VAL A 123 -17.00 -3.49 8.90
N TYR A 124 -16.19 -3.10 9.88
CA TYR A 124 -16.55 -2.99 11.30
C TYR A 124 -17.45 -1.79 11.67
N ASN A 125 -18.20 -1.24 10.72
CA ASN A 125 -19.23 -0.21 10.94
C ASN A 125 -18.76 1.15 11.49
N GLY A 126 -17.52 1.57 11.22
CA GLY A 126 -17.06 2.95 11.46
C GLY A 126 -16.84 3.72 10.16
N ASN A 127 -16.67 5.05 10.21
CA ASN A 127 -16.30 5.85 9.04
C ASN A 127 -14.94 6.53 9.22
N LEU A 128 -14.16 6.62 8.15
CA LEU A 128 -12.91 7.35 8.13
C LEU A 128 -13.15 8.82 8.46
N ARG A 129 -12.41 9.35 9.42
CA ARG A 129 -12.57 10.70 9.97
C ARG A 129 -11.26 11.48 9.91
N ALA A 130 -11.36 12.69 9.37
CA ALA A 130 -10.38 13.75 9.52
C ALA A 130 -10.54 14.42 10.90
N ASN A 131 -9.53 14.38 11.76
CA ASN A 131 -9.55 15.04 13.07
C ASN A 131 -8.98 16.46 13.01
N GLY A 132 -9.12 17.20 14.11
CA GLY A 132 -8.53 18.53 14.27
C GLY A 132 -9.46 19.73 14.14
N ARG A 133 -10.72 19.54 13.72
CA ARG A 133 -11.70 20.65 13.60
C ARG A 133 -11.75 21.58 14.84
N PHE A 134 -11.58 21.03 16.04
CA PHE A 134 -11.69 21.77 17.30
C PHE A 134 -10.36 21.96 18.05
N CYS A 135 -9.26 21.35 17.57
CA CYS A 135 -7.95 21.42 18.21
C CYS A 135 -6.87 21.67 17.16
N PHE A 136 -6.42 22.92 17.04
CA PHE A 136 -5.55 23.36 15.93
C PHE A 136 -4.17 22.69 15.90
N TRP A 137 -3.69 22.15 17.02
CA TRP A 137 -2.44 21.38 17.09
C TRP A 137 -2.60 19.91 16.65
N ASN A 138 -3.83 19.44 16.40
CA ASN A 138 -4.12 18.07 15.97
C ASN A 138 -4.87 18.02 14.63
N ASN A 139 -4.46 18.85 13.68
CA ASN A 139 -5.08 18.98 12.35
C ASN A 139 -4.67 17.91 11.33
N SER A 140 -3.74 17.04 11.71
CA SER A 140 -3.21 15.98 10.83
C SER A 140 -3.77 14.60 11.15
N GLY A 141 -4.45 14.40 12.28
CA GLY A 141 -4.86 13.07 12.73
C GLY A 141 -5.98 12.45 11.91
N VAL A 142 -5.87 11.14 11.64
CA VAL A 142 -6.90 10.34 10.98
C VAL A 142 -7.29 9.16 11.88
N SER A 143 -8.59 8.92 12.03
CA SER A 143 -9.10 7.82 12.84
C SER A 143 -10.38 7.22 12.25
N LEU A 144 -10.80 6.10 12.79
CA LEU A 144 -12.11 5.52 12.52
C LEU A 144 -13.11 5.96 13.58
N ASP A 145 -14.19 6.60 13.13
CA ASP A 145 -15.27 7.07 14.00
C ASP A 145 -16.49 6.13 13.95
N TYR A 146 -16.81 5.54 15.10
CA TYR A 146 -17.96 4.64 15.29
C TYR A 146 -19.28 5.38 15.54
N TYR A 147 -19.27 6.71 15.73
CA TYR A 147 -20.51 7.45 15.97
C TYR A 147 -21.38 7.46 14.71
N PHE A 148 -22.46 6.68 14.75
CA PHE A 148 -23.51 6.62 13.72
C PHE A 148 -24.38 7.88 13.66
N GLY A 149 -24.33 8.71 14.70
CA GLY A 149 -25.05 9.98 14.79
C GLY A 149 -24.24 11.18 14.30
N THR A 150 -24.96 12.14 13.70
CA THR A 150 -24.57 13.50 13.22
C THR A 150 -23.92 13.62 11.83
N ARG A 151 -24.34 14.69 11.12
CA ARG A 151 -23.88 15.19 9.81
C ARG A 151 -22.45 15.77 9.85
N SER A 152 -21.54 15.19 10.63
CA SER A 152 -20.21 15.77 10.81
C SER A 152 -19.43 15.76 9.50
N THR A 153 -19.09 16.96 9.02
CA THR A 153 -18.29 17.16 7.80
C THR A 153 -16.87 16.59 7.91
N MET A 154 -16.43 16.22 9.12
CA MET A 154 -15.14 15.57 9.40
C MET A 154 -15.05 14.15 8.81
N ARG A 155 -16.18 13.52 8.48
CA ARG A 155 -16.21 12.18 7.84
C ARG A 155 -16.41 12.26 6.33
N HIS A 156 -16.59 13.47 5.80
CA HIS A 156 -16.90 13.70 4.40
C HIS A 156 -15.61 13.88 3.60
N TRP A 157 -15.47 13.08 2.55
CA TRP A 157 -14.33 13.09 1.67
C TRP A 157 -14.76 13.41 0.25
N THR A 158 -13.92 14.14 -0.48
CA THR A 158 -14.00 14.27 -1.93
C THR A 158 -12.97 13.35 -2.55
N VAL A 159 -13.37 12.61 -3.58
CA VAL A 159 -12.48 11.73 -4.34
C VAL A 159 -12.01 12.52 -5.56
N GLU A 160 -10.73 12.83 -5.60
CA GLU A 160 -10.12 13.51 -6.74
C GLU A 160 -9.32 12.50 -7.56
N VAL A 161 -9.73 12.27 -8.81
CA VAL A 161 -8.98 11.40 -9.72
C VAL A 161 -7.66 12.07 -10.09
N VAL A 162 -6.56 11.34 -9.95
CA VAL A 162 -5.25 11.78 -10.41
C VAL A 162 -5.14 11.41 -11.89
N PRO A 163 -4.99 12.39 -12.79
CA PRO A 163 -4.88 12.09 -14.21
C PRO A 163 -3.59 11.31 -14.48
N PRO A 164 -3.61 10.40 -15.46
CA PRO A 164 -2.39 9.75 -15.90
C PRO A 164 -1.41 10.78 -16.44
N MET A 165 -0.15 10.57 -16.13
CA MET A 165 0.94 11.41 -16.63
C MET A 165 0.92 11.41 -18.18
N PRO A 166 1.11 12.58 -18.84
CA PRO A 166 1.12 12.67 -20.29
C PRO A 166 2.10 11.67 -20.92
N GLN A 167 1.72 11.12 -22.08
CA GLN A 167 2.59 10.20 -22.81
C GLN A 167 3.90 10.90 -23.21
N GLY A 168 5.03 10.32 -22.83
CA GLY A 168 6.37 10.87 -23.14
C GLY A 168 6.99 11.71 -22.02
N ALA A 169 6.29 11.93 -20.90
CA ALA A 169 6.92 12.52 -19.73
C ALA A 169 8.06 11.61 -19.21
N PRO A 170 9.19 12.18 -18.77
CA PRO A 170 10.28 11.40 -18.21
C PRO A 170 9.80 10.65 -16.95
N PRO A 171 10.31 9.43 -16.70
CA PRO A 171 10.05 8.74 -15.44
C PRO A 171 10.42 9.64 -14.25
N PRO A 172 9.69 9.57 -13.13
CA PRO A 172 10.03 10.35 -11.96
C PRO A 172 11.46 10.03 -11.53
N GLU A 173 12.26 11.08 -11.37
CA GLU A 173 13.62 10.94 -10.86
C GLU A 173 13.57 10.37 -9.44
N LEU A 174 14.39 9.35 -9.19
CA LEU A 174 14.50 8.80 -7.85
C LEU A 174 15.16 9.82 -6.92
N PRO A 175 14.73 9.90 -5.64
CA PRO A 175 15.43 10.69 -4.65
C PRO A 175 16.92 10.34 -4.63
N HIS A 176 17.76 11.35 -4.83
CA HIS A 176 19.19 11.17 -4.63
C HIS A 176 19.47 10.95 -3.15
N PRO A 177 20.39 10.05 -2.78
CA PRO A 177 20.74 9.84 -1.39
C PRO A 177 21.25 11.16 -0.82
N THR A 178 20.56 11.68 0.20
CA THR A 178 21.03 12.83 0.96
C THR A 178 22.34 12.43 1.65
N ARG A 179 23.47 12.98 1.19
CA ARG A 179 24.72 12.85 1.96
C ARG A 179 24.46 13.46 3.34
N PRO A 180 24.73 12.75 4.45
CA PRO A 180 24.76 13.42 5.75
C PRO A 180 25.79 14.54 5.61
N ALA A 181 25.35 15.77 5.80
CA ALA A 181 26.23 16.92 5.79
C ALA A 181 27.25 16.70 6.91
N PHE A 182 28.49 16.34 6.54
CA PHE A 182 29.63 16.58 7.40
C PHE A 182 29.67 18.08 7.59
N THR A 183 29.12 18.54 8.70
CA THR A 183 29.25 19.92 9.15
C THR A 183 30.70 20.09 9.59
N GLU A 184 31.59 20.31 8.63
CA GLU A 184 32.81 21.04 8.90
C GLU A 184 32.37 22.38 9.48
N LYS A 185 32.61 22.59 10.79
CA LYS A 185 32.31 23.85 11.46
C LYS A 185 33.40 24.86 11.09
N PRO A 186 33.13 25.95 10.37
CA PRO A 186 33.96 27.15 10.50
C PRO A 186 33.42 27.92 11.71
N GLY A 187 34.31 28.31 12.62
CA GLY A 187 33.97 28.96 13.87
C GLY A 187 33.09 30.21 13.69
N GLY A 188 32.15 30.40 14.62
CA GLY A 188 31.34 31.61 14.70
C GLY A 188 30.24 31.50 15.75
N ARG A 189 30.48 32.09 16.93
CA ARG A 189 29.50 32.21 18.02
C ARG A 189 28.30 33.04 17.58
N SER A 190 27.09 32.49 17.62
CA SER A 190 25.87 33.25 17.97
C SER A 190 24.69 32.33 18.31
N GLY A 191 24.08 32.56 19.46
CA GLY A 191 22.66 32.29 19.73
C GLY A 191 22.22 30.84 19.97
N PHE A 192 22.11 30.47 21.25
CA PHE A 192 21.31 29.32 21.68
C PHE A 192 19.82 29.55 21.37
N LEU A 193 19.23 28.67 20.54
CA LEU A 193 17.84 28.17 20.63
C LEU A 193 17.64 27.09 19.54
N PHE A 194 17.46 25.84 19.98
CA PHE A 194 17.16 24.62 19.20
C PHE A 194 18.25 24.09 18.26
N LEU A 195 19.30 23.48 18.83
CA LEU A 195 19.83 22.26 18.20
C LEU A 195 18.80 21.16 18.45
N GLN A 196 17.85 20.97 17.54
CA GLN A 196 17.43 19.60 17.27
C GLN A 196 18.66 18.94 16.66
N HIS A 197 19.36 18.17 17.49
CA HIS A 197 20.18 17.10 16.98
C HIS A 197 19.23 16.24 16.13
N ASP A 198 19.23 16.44 14.81
CA ASP A 198 19.04 15.32 13.91
C ASP A 198 20.21 14.38 14.25
N GLU A 199 19.96 13.44 15.17
CA GLU A 199 20.81 12.26 15.24
C GLU A 199 20.94 11.74 13.81
N PRO A 200 22.16 11.38 13.34
CA PRO A 200 22.29 10.70 12.07
C PRO A 200 21.36 9.50 12.15
N GLU A 201 20.30 9.60 11.35
CA GLU A 201 19.20 8.66 11.33
C GLU A 201 19.81 7.26 11.34
N LYS A 202 19.60 6.49 12.41
CA LYS A 202 20.16 5.14 12.47
C LYS A 202 19.58 4.39 11.28
N ASP A 203 20.39 4.22 10.25
CA ASP A 203 20.03 3.49 9.05
C ASP A 203 19.60 2.09 9.48
N GLY A 204 18.29 1.93 9.60
CA GLY A 204 17.64 0.72 10.05
C GLY A 204 18.05 -0.45 9.15
N ARG A 205 18.26 -1.61 9.77
CA ARG A 205 18.60 -2.83 9.03
C ARG A 205 17.31 -3.57 8.70
N ARG A 206 17.00 -3.68 7.41
CA ARG A 206 15.85 -4.45 6.91
C ARG A 206 16.26 -5.62 6.05
N VAL A 207 15.37 -6.59 5.92
CA VAL A 207 15.57 -7.77 5.05
C VAL A 207 14.80 -7.56 3.76
N ILE A 208 15.50 -7.65 2.63
CA ILE A 208 14.91 -7.58 1.30
C ILE A 208 14.89 -8.98 0.71
N ARG A 209 13.69 -9.51 0.45
CA ARG A 209 13.48 -10.64 -0.46
C ARG A 209 13.31 -10.14 -1.86
N HIS A 210 13.89 -10.82 -2.83
CA HIS A 210 13.75 -10.40 -4.22
C HIS A 210 13.51 -11.57 -5.17
N LEU A 211 12.75 -11.27 -6.21
CA LEU A 211 12.47 -12.14 -7.35
C LEU A 211 12.69 -11.36 -8.62
N ARG A 212 13.01 -12.04 -9.71
CA ARG A 212 13.03 -11.41 -11.03
C ARG A 212 11.65 -11.53 -11.69
N SER A 213 11.35 -10.61 -12.61
CA SER A 213 10.07 -10.58 -13.33
C SER A 213 9.85 -11.76 -14.26
N ASP A 214 10.92 -12.47 -14.64
CA ASP A 214 10.88 -13.71 -15.42
C ASP A 214 10.70 -14.97 -14.55
N GLU A 215 10.72 -14.82 -13.22
CA GLU A 215 10.44 -15.89 -12.27
C GLU A 215 8.96 -15.87 -11.83
N PRO A 216 8.40 -17.00 -11.38
CA PRO A 216 7.06 -17.03 -10.79
C PRO A 216 6.96 -16.09 -9.58
N LEU A 217 5.94 -15.23 -9.56
CA LEU A 217 5.69 -14.31 -8.44
C LEU A 217 5.17 -15.08 -7.20
N ASN A 218 6.09 -15.70 -6.47
CA ASN A 218 5.77 -16.49 -5.28
C ASN A 218 6.81 -16.26 -4.18
N PHE A 219 6.57 -15.24 -3.36
CA PHE A 219 7.39 -14.95 -2.17
C PHE A 219 7.15 -15.91 -0.99
N GLY A 220 6.21 -16.85 -1.12
CA GLY A 220 5.91 -17.88 -0.12
C GLY A 220 6.85 -19.09 -0.16
N HIS A 221 7.69 -19.22 -1.19
CA HIS A 221 8.68 -20.30 -1.29
C HIS A 221 9.83 -20.08 -0.29
N THR A 222 10.40 -21.16 0.25
CA THR A 222 11.47 -21.10 1.27
C THR A 222 12.80 -20.58 0.72
N ASP A 223 13.05 -20.77 -0.58
CA ASP A 223 14.34 -20.52 -1.22
C ASP A 223 14.43 -19.16 -1.93
N VAL A 224 13.53 -18.23 -1.60
CA VAL A 224 13.54 -16.89 -2.19
C VAL A 224 14.79 -16.13 -1.74
N PRO A 225 15.64 -15.65 -2.68
CA PRO A 225 16.85 -14.91 -2.34
C PRO A 225 16.57 -13.69 -1.46
N PHE A 226 17.36 -13.54 -0.40
CA PHE A 226 17.25 -12.39 0.49
C PHE A 226 18.62 -11.83 0.91
N PHE A 227 18.64 -10.54 1.27
CA PHE A 227 19.83 -9.90 1.82
C PHE A 227 19.45 -8.81 2.83
N SER A 228 20.41 -8.43 3.68
CA SER A 228 20.24 -7.28 4.57
C SER A 228 20.54 -5.98 3.83
N PHE A 229 19.63 -5.03 3.90
CA PHE A 229 19.79 -3.67 3.39
C PHE A 229 19.83 -2.68 4.55
N TYR A 230 20.67 -1.66 4.42
CA TYR A 230 20.88 -0.63 5.43
C TYR A 230 20.43 0.71 4.87
N GLY A 231 19.57 1.39 5.64
CA GLY A 231 19.03 2.70 5.31
C GLY A 231 17.76 2.65 4.49
N ARG A 232 17.39 3.81 3.92
CA ARG A 232 16.10 4.02 3.24
C ARG A 232 16.22 4.38 1.76
N SER A 233 17.41 4.68 1.27
CA SER A 233 17.57 5.21 -0.09
C SER A 233 17.16 4.20 -1.15
N VAL A 234 16.11 4.51 -1.92
CA VAL A 234 15.66 3.68 -3.04
C VAL A 234 16.72 3.64 -4.15
N TYR A 235 17.50 4.71 -4.30
CA TYR A 235 18.64 4.78 -5.21
C TYR A 235 19.73 3.77 -4.82
N ASN A 236 20.10 3.71 -3.53
CA ASN A 236 21.09 2.74 -3.04
C ASN A 236 20.57 1.32 -3.16
N LEU A 237 19.29 1.09 -2.88
CA LEU A 237 18.64 -0.20 -3.06
C LEU A 237 18.70 -0.66 -4.53
N ARG A 238 18.39 0.24 -5.48
CA ARG A 238 18.48 -0.03 -6.92
C ARG A 238 19.88 -0.46 -7.33
N THR A 239 20.90 0.25 -6.85
CA THR A 239 22.31 -0.11 -7.10
C THR A 239 22.62 -1.50 -6.58
N GLN A 240 22.23 -1.78 -5.34
CA GLN A 240 22.47 -3.05 -4.67
C GLN A 240 21.75 -4.24 -5.33
N LEU A 241 20.52 -4.05 -5.80
CA LEU A 241 19.76 -5.07 -6.50
C LEU A 241 20.22 -5.25 -7.96
N GLY A 242 20.60 -4.16 -8.63
CA GLY A 242 21.16 -4.22 -9.98
C GLY A 242 22.42 -5.08 -10.06
N ILE A 243 23.32 -4.92 -9.07
CA ILE A 243 24.56 -5.71 -8.96
C ILE A 243 24.26 -7.18 -8.66
N ARG A 244 23.30 -7.47 -7.77
CA ARG A 244 23.05 -8.84 -7.29
C ARG A 244 22.20 -9.68 -8.24
N ALA A 245 21.20 -9.07 -8.88
CA ALA A 245 20.09 -9.81 -9.48
C ALA A 245 19.69 -9.37 -10.90
N ASN A 246 20.13 -8.20 -11.39
CA ASN A 246 19.80 -7.71 -12.74
C ASN A 246 20.99 -7.73 -13.71
N GLN A 247 21.81 -8.80 -13.69
CA GLN A 247 22.97 -8.97 -14.58
C GLN A 247 23.96 -7.78 -14.54
N GLY A 248 24.02 -7.05 -13.42
CA GLY A 248 24.87 -5.87 -13.24
C GLY A 248 24.32 -4.57 -13.86
N ASN A 249 23.18 -4.59 -14.54
CA ASN A 249 22.58 -3.37 -15.12
C ASN A 249 21.83 -2.55 -14.05
N VAL A 250 22.54 -1.67 -13.37
CA VAL A 250 22.00 -0.81 -12.31
C VAL A 250 20.99 0.22 -12.82
N PHE A 251 21.25 0.86 -13.96
CA PHE A 251 20.48 2.02 -14.42
C PHE A 251 19.10 1.64 -14.99
N ASP A 252 18.99 0.48 -15.64
CA ASP A 252 17.71 -0.03 -16.14
C ASP A 252 16.97 -0.91 -15.11
N THR A 253 17.52 -1.06 -13.90
CA THR A 253 16.86 -1.81 -12.83
C THR A 253 15.58 -1.09 -12.40
N ARG A 254 14.43 -1.64 -12.81
CA ARG A 254 13.11 -1.23 -12.31
C ARG A 254 12.71 -2.15 -11.18
N MET A 255 12.21 -1.58 -10.08
CA MET A 255 11.86 -2.30 -8.87
C MET A 255 10.40 -2.03 -8.51
N CYS A 256 9.67 -3.07 -8.15
CA CYS A 256 8.35 -2.94 -7.54
C CYS A 256 8.33 -3.64 -6.18
N VAL A 257 7.71 -3.02 -5.20
CA VAL A 257 7.41 -3.66 -3.91
C VAL A 257 6.09 -4.40 -3.99
N GLN A 258 6.03 -5.55 -3.33
CA GLN A 258 4.79 -6.27 -3.04
C GLN A 258 4.56 -6.25 -1.52
N ALA A 259 3.69 -5.35 -1.04
CA ALA A 259 3.42 -5.26 0.38
C ALA A 259 2.36 -6.29 0.80
N GLY A 260 2.83 -7.38 1.40
CA GLY A 260 2.06 -8.59 1.69
C GLY A 260 1.85 -9.49 0.48
N LEU A 261 1.54 -10.77 0.73
CA LEU A 261 1.50 -11.81 -0.31
C LEU A 261 0.43 -11.57 -1.40
N TYR A 262 -0.64 -10.84 -1.08
CA TYR A 262 -1.73 -10.49 -1.99
C TYR A 262 -1.68 -9.00 -2.39
N GLY A 263 -0.65 -8.27 -1.95
CA GLY A 263 -0.41 -6.90 -2.35
C GLY A 263 -0.23 -6.78 -3.87
N ARG A 264 -0.70 -5.66 -4.45
CA ARG A 264 -0.47 -5.37 -5.86
C ARG A 264 0.96 -4.80 -5.99
N LEU A 265 1.64 -5.09 -7.10
CA LEU A 265 2.96 -4.53 -7.34
C LEU A 265 2.90 -3.01 -7.45
N THR A 266 3.78 -2.34 -6.70
CA THR A 266 3.91 -0.88 -6.68
C THR A 266 5.32 -0.47 -7.04
N PRO A 267 5.54 0.37 -8.07
CA PRO A 267 6.85 0.90 -8.39
C PRO A 267 7.48 1.61 -7.19
N LEU A 268 8.73 1.28 -6.86
CA LEU A 268 9.47 1.98 -5.82
C LEU A 268 10.08 3.26 -6.39
N VAL A 269 9.43 4.39 -6.09
CA VAL A 269 9.85 5.73 -6.53
C VAL A 269 10.14 6.68 -5.36
N ASN A 270 9.82 6.26 -4.14
CA ASN A 270 10.12 6.96 -2.89
C ASN A 270 11.18 6.19 -2.11
N ASP A 271 11.91 6.88 -1.24
CA ASP A 271 12.73 6.22 -0.22
C ASP A 271 11.85 5.34 0.67
N LEU A 272 12.44 4.25 1.14
CA LEU A 272 11.75 3.22 1.92
C LEU A 272 11.22 3.79 3.25
N PRO A 273 10.12 3.25 3.79
CA PRO A 273 9.59 3.71 5.07
C PRO A 273 10.58 3.42 6.23
N HIS A 274 10.51 4.18 7.32
CA HIS A 274 11.39 3.99 8.48
C HIS A 274 11.23 2.62 9.16
N ILE A 275 10.10 1.94 8.96
CA ILE A 275 9.90 0.61 9.51
C ILE A 275 10.88 -0.40 8.91
N ASP A 276 11.53 -1.18 9.78
CA ASP A 276 12.53 -2.20 9.42
C ASP A 276 11.89 -3.58 9.22
N GLU A 277 10.77 -3.61 8.50
CA GLU A 277 10.08 -4.85 8.16
C GLU A 277 10.66 -5.52 6.91
N LEU A 278 10.37 -6.81 6.76
CA LEU A 278 10.72 -7.58 5.58
C LEU A 278 10.00 -7.01 4.35
N MET A 279 10.75 -6.76 3.27
CA MET A 279 10.19 -6.27 2.02
C MET A 279 10.37 -7.27 0.89
N ASN A 280 9.29 -7.52 0.15
CA ASN A 280 9.30 -8.33 -1.06
C ASN A 280 9.43 -7.40 -2.28
N ILE A 281 10.49 -7.57 -3.08
CA ILE A 281 10.78 -6.72 -4.24
C ILE A 281 10.90 -7.55 -5.51
N VAL A 282 10.18 -7.14 -6.55
CA VAL A 282 10.30 -7.72 -7.89
C VAL A 282 11.18 -6.83 -8.75
N ILE A 283 12.17 -7.43 -9.38
CA ILE A 283 13.15 -6.77 -10.24
C ILE A 283 12.80 -7.07 -11.69
N PHE A 284 12.61 -6.04 -12.49
CA PHE A 284 12.28 -6.20 -13.90
C PHE A 284 13.54 -6.16 -14.76
N THR A 285 13.77 -7.23 -15.51
CA THR A 285 14.97 -7.41 -16.34
C THR A 285 14.87 -6.65 -17.66
N ALA A 286 16.03 -6.27 -18.21
CA ALA A 286 16.11 -5.69 -19.55
C ALA A 286 15.56 -6.70 -20.58
N GLY A 287 14.66 -6.26 -21.45
CA GLY A 287 14.08 -7.12 -22.50
C GLY A 287 12.88 -7.97 -22.07
N ALA A 288 12.48 -7.97 -20.79
CA ALA A 288 11.14 -8.43 -20.43
C ALA A 288 10.15 -7.65 -21.32
N PRO A 289 9.21 -8.32 -22.04
CA PRO A 289 8.20 -7.61 -22.80
C PRO A 289 7.63 -6.61 -21.82
N ALA A 290 7.49 -5.35 -22.25
CA ALA A 290 6.87 -4.35 -21.41
C ALA A 290 5.45 -4.84 -21.08
N LEU A 291 5.31 -5.64 -20.03
CA LEU A 291 4.25 -5.44 -19.08
C LEU A 291 4.34 -3.95 -18.88
N VAL A 292 3.29 -3.25 -19.31
CA VAL A 292 3.21 -1.80 -19.21
C VAL A 292 3.06 -1.47 -17.72
N ILE A 293 4.03 -1.86 -16.89
CA ILE A 293 4.69 -0.97 -15.96
C ILE A 293 5.44 0.03 -16.83
N ARG A 294 4.70 0.83 -17.60
CA ARG A 294 5.11 2.22 -17.73
C ARG A 294 5.22 2.63 -16.27
N VAL A 295 6.44 2.90 -15.83
CA VAL A 295 6.73 3.58 -14.57
C VAL A 295 6.17 5.00 -14.72
N SER A 296 4.86 5.10 -14.93
CA SER A 296 4.09 6.30 -14.79
C SER A 296 3.65 6.26 -13.35
N PRO A 297 3.96 7.27 -12.54
CA PRO A 297 3.48 7.30 -11.17
C PRO A 297 1.95 7.21 -11.11
N PHE A 298 1.20 7.49 -12.21
CA PHE A 298 -0.27 7.45 -12.23
C PHE A 298 -0.93 6.88 -13.52
N GLY A 299 -0.32 5.94 -14.23
CA GLY A 299 -0.88 5.33 -15.47
C GLY A 299 -1.51 3.94 -15.31
N GLU A 300 -2.49 3.60 -16.16
CA GLU A 300 -3.26 2.34 -16.20
C GLU A 300 -2.34 1.10 -16.32
N VAL A 301 -2.33 0.23 -15.29
CA VAL A 301 -1.71 -1.10 -15.39
C VAL A 301 -2.70 -2.02 -16.10
N ARG A 302 -2.50 -2.26 -17.39
CA ARG A 302 -3.15 -3.37 -18.08
C ARG A 302 -2.37 -4.65 -17.83
N TYR A 303 -3.02 -5.60 -17.18
CA TYR A 303 -2.56 -6.98 -17.12
C TYR A 303 -2.54 -7.53 -18.55
N LEU A 304 -1.36 -7.64 -19.17
CA LEU A 304 -1.21 -8.61 -20.25
C LEU A 304 -1.31 -9.98 -19.58
N LYS A 305 -2.39 -10.70 -19.90
CA LYS A 305 -2.65 -12.08 -19.51
C LYS A 305 -1.35 -12.88 -19.49
N PHE A 306 -0.84 -13.21 -18.31
CA PHE A 306 -0.20 -14.50 -18.15
C PHE A 306 -1.32 -15.52 -18.13
N SER A 307 -1.26 -16.43 -19.08
CA SER A 307 -2.19 -17.54 -19.21
C SER A 307 -2.24 -18.34 -17.92
N LYS A 308 -3.45 -18.43 -17.36
CA LYS A 308 -4.01 -19.56 -16.62
C LYS A 308 -3.16 -20.11 -15.48
N TRP A 309 -3.35 -19.55 -14.29
CA TRP A 309 -3.38 -20.34 -13.06
C TRP A 309 -4.62 -19.90 -12.29
N CYS A 310 -5.74 -20.58 -12.59
CA CYS A 310 -6.94 -20.52 -11.77
C CYS A 310 -6.58 -21.12 -10.40
N TYR A 311 -6.87 -20.40 -9.33
CA TYR A 311 -7.47 -21.05 -8.17
C TYR A 311 -8.89 -21.38 -8.62
N ASP A 312 -9.14 -22.65 -8.96
CA ASP A 312 -10.49 -23.15 -9.22
C ASP A 312 -11.21 -23.21 -7.86
N ASP A 313 -12.03 -22.18 -7.57
CA ASP A 313 -13.16 -22.31 -6.66
C ASP A 313 -14.27 -23.08 -7.38
N ASP A 314 -14.07 -24.39 -7.55
CA ASP A 314 -15.11 -25.35 -7.90
C ASP A 314 -15.32 -26.29 -6.70
N VAL A 315 -15.86 -25.76 -5.61
CA VAL A 315 -16.54 -26.61 -4.62
C VAL A 315 -17.90 -26.98 -5.18
N LYS A 316 -17.92 -27.98 -6.07
CA LYS A 316 -19.12 -28.74 -6.41
C LYS A 316 -19.00 -30.15 -5.84
N GLY A 317 -19.81 -30.40 -4.81
CA GLY A 317 -20.49 -31.66 -4.57
C GLY A 317 -19.63 -32.90 -4.36
N ILE A 318 -19.15 -33.13 -3.14
CA ILE A 318 -18.92 -34.50 -2.67
C ILE A 318 -20.28 -35.04 -2.20
N SER A 319 -20.96 -35.72 -3.12
CA SER A 319 -21.99 -36.71 -2.80
C SER A 319 -21.30 -37.87 -2.10
N THR A 320 -21.64 -38.08 -0.84
CA THR A 320 -21.28 -39.28 -0.09
C THR A 320 -22.08 -40.45 -0.63
N ASP A 321 -21.43 -41.37 -1.33
CA ASP A 321 -21.87 -42.77 -1.34
C ASP A 321 -20.69 -43.71 -1.61
N GLU A 322 -20.85 -44.94 -1.12
CA GLU A 322 -19.94 -46.09 -1.20
C GLU A 322 -18.82 -46.19 -0.16
N ASN A 323 -19.19 -46.72 1.01
CA ASN A 323 -18.42 -47.83 1.58
C ASN A 323 -19.30 -48.72 2.48
N ARG A 324 -19.87 -49.79 1.90
CA ARG A 324 -20.33 -50.95 2.66
C ARG A 324 -19.92 -52.24 1.95
N ASN A 325 -18.87 -52.84 2.52
CA ASN A 325 -18.72 -54.27 2.80
C ASN A 325 -18.87 -55.27 1.65
N VAL A 326 -17.72 -55.65 1.09
CA VAL A 326 -17.52 -57.01 0.56
C VAL A 326 -16.82 -57.83 1.65
N THR A 327 -17.59 -58.67 2.34
CA THR A 327 -17.06 -59.80 3.10
C THR A 327 -17.28 -61.08 2.30
N SER A 328 -16.19 -61.80 2.12
CA SER A 328 -16.05 -63.19 1.70
C SER A 328 -17.12 -64.14 2.26
N ASN A 329 -17.56 -65.12 1.46
CA ASN A 329 -17.25 -66.53 1.75
C ASN A 329 -17.83 -67.53 0.71
N ILE A 330 -16.93 -68.40 0.24
CA ILE A 330 -17.03 -69.87 0.24
C ILE A 330 -18.19 -70.52 -0.56
N GLY A 331 -17.83 -71.15 -1.68
CA GLY A 331 -17.85 -72.61 -1.77
C GLY A 331 -18.99 -73.32 -2.52
N ARG A 332 -18.54 -74.16 -3.47
CA ARG A 332 -19.08 -75.44 -3.98
C ARG A 332 -20.14 -75.46 -5.10
N SER A 333 -19.61 -75.80 -6.29
CA SER A 333 -19.97 -76.95 -7.15
C SER A 333 -21.43 -77.43 -7.24
N SER A 334 -21.99 -77.24 -8.44
CA SER A 334 -22.73 -78.22 -9.26
C SER A 334 -23.59 -79.29 -8.57
N GLN A 335 -24.91 -79.12 -8.62
CA GLN A 335 -25.83 -79.81 -9.56
C GLN A 335 -27.17 -79.08 -9.59
#